data_AF-A0A7S3TPV3-F1
#
_entry.id   AF-A0A7S3TPV3-F1
#
_cell.length_a   1.000
_cell.length_b   1.000
_cell.length_c   1.000
_cell.angle_alpha   90.00
_cell.angle_beta   90.00
_cell.angle_gamma   90.00
#
_symmetry.space_group_name_H-M   'P 1'
#
loop_
_entity.id
_entity.type
_entity.pdbx_description
1 polymer ?
#
loop_
_entity_poly.entity_id
_entity_poly.type
_entity_poly.pdbx_seq_one_letter_code
_entity_poly.pdbx_strand_id
1 'polypeptide(L)'
;SSTTSTPPAATTAAPATTAAPVTTTPMGGEWVSGTYTTGYWDCCKPSCSWPGKGNVDKPVQACQAGTGFPLDDTNEQSACRGGQAVSCTNNAPRAYNSNL
;
A
#
# COMPACT_ATOMS: atom_id res chain seq x y z
N SER A 1 42.62 19.46 35.50
CA SER A 1 41.31 19.73 34.86
C SER A 1 41.57 20.20 33.45
N SER A 2 41.37 19.32 32.47
CA SER A 2 41.71 19.58 31.07
C SER A 2 40.42 19.63 30.26
N THR A 3 40.08 20.80 29.74
CA THR A 3 38.92 21.06 28.89
C THR A 3 39.26 20.73 27.43
N THR A 4 38.61 19.72 26.87
CA THR A 4 38.70 19.38 25.45
C THR A 4 37.45 19.91 24.74
N SER A 5 37.64 20.86 23.84
CA SER A 5 36.62 21.43 22.96
C SER A 5 36.37 20.50 21.76
N THR A 6 35.11 20.11 21.56
CA THR A 6 34.67 19.30 20.41
C THR A 6 34.34 20.22 19.22
N PRO A 7 34.88 19.96 18.00
CA PRO A 7 34.49 20.71 16.80
C PRO A 7 33.09 20.30 16.30
N PRO A 8 32.35 21.20 15.62
CA PRO A 8 31.00 20.93 15.15
C PRO A 8 31.00 19.90 14.01
N ALA A 9 30.06 18.96 14.07
CA ALA A 9 29.83 17.98 13.01
C ALA A 9 29.41 18.68 11.71
N ALA A 10 30.16 18.45 10.64
CA ALA A 10 29.85 18.93 9.31
C ALA A 10 28.59 18.25 8.78
N THR A 11 27.61 19.05 8.36
CA THR A 11 26.40 18.59 7.67
C THR A 11 26.77 18.13 6.26
N THR A 12 26.88 16.82 6.05
CA THR A 12 26.98 16.26 4.70
C THR A 12 25.60 16.29 4.06
N ALA A 13 25.41 17.15 3.06
CA ALA A 13 24.23 17.12 2.20
C ALA A 13 24.21 15.81 1.39
N ALA A 14 23.09 15.08 1.44
CA ALA A 14 22.88 13.90 0.60
C ALA A 14 22.81 14.31 -0.89
N PRO A 15 23.31 13.48 -1.82
CA PRO A 15 23.24 13.79 -3.24
C PRO A 15 21.79 13.73 -3.72
N ALA A 16 21.35 14.78 -4.42
CA ALA A 16 20.06 14.79 -5.10
C ALA A 16 20.05 13.70 -6.19
N THR A 17 19.16 12.72 -6.04
CA THR A 17 18.96 11.67 -7.03
C THR A 17 18.14 12.26 -8.19
N THR A 18 18.76 12.44 -9.34
CA THR A 18 18.09 12.84 -10.58
C THR A 18 17.03 11.78 -10.93
N ALA A 19 15.75 12.15 -10.88
CA ALA A 19 14.67 11.29 -11.35
C ALA A 19 14.81 11.07 -12.85
N ALA A 20 14.77 9.81 -13.29
CA ALA A 20 14.75 9.43 -14.69
C ALA A 20 13.47 9.94 -15.40
N PRO A 21 13.51 10.22 -16.71
CA PRO A 21 12.34 10.65 -17.45
C PRO A 21 11.29 9.53 -17.48
N VAL A 22 10.09 9.81 -16.95
CA VAL A 22 8.94 8.94 -17.08
C VAL A 22 8.49 8.93 -18.54
N THR A 23 8.81 7.85 -19.25
CA THR A 23 8.28 7.64 -20.60
C THR A 23 6.87 7.08 -20.44
N THR A 24 5.87 7.91 -20.68
CA THR A 24 4.48 7.47 -20.72
C THR A 24 4.25 6.70 -22.02
N THR A 25 4.38 5.38 -21.96
CA THR A 25 3.93 4.49 -23.03
C THR A 25 2.41 4.62 -23.18
N PRO A 26 1.86 4.72 -24.41
CA PRO A 26 0.45 4.95 -24.62
C PRO A 26 -0.38 3.78 -24.08
N MET A 27 -1.58 4.12 -23.60
CA MET A 27 -2.69 3.21 -23.37
C MET A 27 -3.18 2.64 -24.73
N GLY A 28 -2.36 1.83 -25.38
CA GLY A 28 -2.72 1.05 -26.56
C GLY A 28 -2.84 -0.42 -26.19
N GLY A 29 -3.84 -1.13 -26.73
CA GLY A 29 -4.13 -2.54 -26.46
C GLY A 29 -3.08 -3.55 -26.96
N GLU A 30 -1.81 -3.14 -26.98
CA GLU A 30 -0.66 -4.00 -27.25
C GLU A 30 -0.26 -4.72 -25.97
N TRP A 31 0.05 -6.02 -26.08
CA TRP A 31 0.48 -6.81 -24.93
C TRP A 31 1.80 -6.27 -24.39
N VAL A 32 1.80 -5.84 -23.14
CA VAL A 32 3.02 -5.45 -22.44
C VAL A 32 3.79 -6.72 -22.07
N SER A 33 4.88 -7.00 -22.79
CA SER A 33 5.80 -8.08 -22.42
C SER A 33 6.62 -7.70 -21.19
N GLY A 34 6.95 -8.68 -20.34
CA GLY A 34 7.79 -8.46 -19.15
C GLY A 34 7.01 -8.06 -17.88
N THR A 35 5.68 -8.01 -17.92
CA THR A 35 4.84 -7.92 -16.73
C THR A 35 4.37 -9.31 -16.31
N TYR A 36 4.39 -9.60 -15.01
CA TYR A 36 3.99 -10.88 -14.45
C TYR A 36 2.80 -10.70 -13.52
N THR A 37 1.90 -11.68 -13.51
CA THR A 37 0.75 -11.71 -12.58
C THR A 37 0.94 -12.84 -11.57
N THR A 38 0.48 -12.60 -10.35
CA THR A 38 0.43 -13.61 -9.28
C THR A 38 -0.97 -13.63 -8.68
N GLY A 39 -1.36 -14.77 -8.11
CA GLY A 39 -2.57 -14.89 -7.29
C GLY A 39 -2.21 -14.86 -5.82
N TYR A 40 -2.92 -14.06 -5.03
CA TYR A 40 -2.65 -13.91 -3.60
C TYR A 40 -3.91 -13.60 -2.80
N TRP A 41 -4.01 -14.21 -1.62
CA TRP A 41 -4.98 -13.86 -0.58
C TRP A 41 -4.42 -14.25 0.79
N ASP A 42 -4.08 -13.27 1.62
CA ASP A 42 -3.54 -13.46 2.98
C ASP A 42 -4.52 -13.08 4.10
N CYS A 43 -5.73 -12.66 3.73
CA CYS A 43 -6.71 -12.06 4.60
C CYS A 43 -6.27 -10.76 5.29
N CYS A 44 -5.04 -10.26 5.12
CA CYS A 44 -4.59 -9.08 5.85
C CYS A 44 -5.43 -7.85 5.50
N LYS A 45 -5.53 -6.87 6.41
CA LYS A 45 -6.07 -5.55 6.09
C LYS A 45 -5.33 -4.97 4.87
N PRO A 46 -6.02 -4.58 3.79
CA PRO A 46 -5.38 -3.94 2.64
C PRO A 46 -4.62 -2.68 3.05
N SER A 47 -3.49 -2.39 2.39
CA SER A 47 -2.71 -1.18 2.69
C SER A 47 -3.52 0.11 2.45
N CYS A 48 -4.38 0.13 1.43
CA CYS A 48 -5.27 1.25 1.11
C CYS A 48 -6.47 1.40 2.06
N SER A 49 -6.64 0.51 3.03
CA SER A 49 -7.65 0.63 4.10
C SER A 49 -7.19 1.52 5.25
N TRP A 50 -5.95 2.03 5.22
CA TRP A 50 -5.45 3.00 6.18
C TRP A 50 -5.77 4.45 5.72
N PRO A 51 -6.17 5.34 6.64
CA PRO A 51 -6.29 6.76 6.36
C PRO A 51 -4.99 7.36 5.79
N GLY A 52 -5.10 8.32 4.88
CA GLY A 52 -3.97 9.07 4.34
C GLY A 52 -3.08 8.32 3.31
N LYS A 53 -3.48 7.12 2.86
CA LYS A 53 -2.74 6.37 1.81
C LYS A 53 -3.06 6.80 0.37
N GLY A 54 -4.04 7.66 0.17
CA GLY A 54 -4.41 8.22 -1.12
C GLY A 54 -5.31 9.44 -0.97
N ASN A 55 -5.47 10.19 -2.06
CA ASN A 55 -6.44 11.29 -2.15
C ASN A 55 -7.80 10.72 -2.55
N VAL A 56 -8.54 10.21 -1.57
CA VAL A 56 -9.82 9.52 -1.72
C VAL A 56 -10.83 10.08 -0.73
N ASP A 57 -12.13 9.95 -1.04
CA ASP A 57 -13.21 10.31 -0.13
C ASP A 57 -13.26 9.37 1.09
N LYS A 58 -12.96 8.07 0.91
CA LYS A 58 -12.84 7.07 1.97
C LYS A 58 -11.76 6.03 1.67
N PRO A 59 -11.04 5.50 2.69
CA PRO A 59 -10.17 4.34 2.52
C PRO A 59 -10.94 3.10 2.06
N VAL A 60 -10.23 2.09 1.55
CA VAL A 60 -10.82 0.79 1.22
C VAL A 60 -11.44 0.17 2.47
N GLN A 61 -12.68 -0.29 2.38
CA GLN A 61 -13.39 -0.94 3.48
C GLN A 61 -12.66 -2.23 3.91
N ALA A 62 -12.29 -2.30 5.20
CA ALA A 62 -11.84 -3.54 5.84
C ALA A 62 -13.03 -4.21 6.55
N CYS A 63 -12.91 -5.51 6.84
CA CYS A 63 -13.93 -6.27 7.54
C CYS A 63 -13.37 -6.88 8.83
N GLN A 64 -14.24 -7.17 9.78
CA GLN A 64 -13.89 -7.79 11.04
C GLN A 64 -13.58 -9.28 10.84
N ALA A 65 -12.48 -9.73 11.43
CA ALA A 65 -12.09 -11.14 11.42
C ALA A 65 -13.19 -12.01 12.08
N GLY A 66 -13.42 -13.19 11.51
CA GLY A 66 -14.39 -14.17 12.01
C GLY A 66 -15.85 -13.87 11.63
N THR A 67 -16.30 -12.61 11.65
CA THR A 67 -17.68 -12.25 11.27
C THR A 67 -17.81 -11.83 9.81
N GLY A 68 -16.77 -11.24 9.23
CA GLY A 68 -16.79 -10.68 7.88
C GLY A 68 -17.62 -9.41 7.73
N PHE A 69 -18.11 -8.82 8.83
CA PHE A 69 -18.85 -7.56 8.78
C PHE A 69 -17.93 -6.38 8.50
N PRO A 70 -18.40 -5.34 7.79
CA PRO A 70 -17.63 -4.12 7.57
C PRO A 70 -17.21 -3.46 8.88
N LEU A 71 -15.97 -2.96 8.95
CA LEU A 71 -15.47 -2.18 10.08
C LEU A 71 -15.54 -0.68 9.78
N ASP A 72 -16.30 0.07 10.57
CA ASP A 72 -16.33 1.54 10.43
C ASP A 72 -15.01 2.19 10.91
N ASP A 73 -14.29 1.55 11.84
CA ASP A 73 -13.00 2.05 12.32
C ASP A 73 -11.87 1.73 11.32
N THR A 74 -11.54 2.73 10.51
CA THR A 74 -10.41 2.69 9.57
C THR A 74 -9.04 2.60 10.25
N ASN A 75 -8.92 2.86 11.56
CA ASN A 75 -7.67 2.71 12.32
C ASN A 75 -7.52 1.33 12.99
N GLU A 76 -8.52 0.44 12.90
CA GLU A 76 -8.43 -0.91 13.47
C GLU A 76 -7.21 -1.67 12.91
N GLN A 77 -6.48 -2.34 13.80
CA GLN A 77 -5.22 -2.98 13.49
C GLN A 77 -5.45 -4.21 12.59
N SER A 78 -4.51 -4.46 11.66
CA SER A 78 -4.56 -5.66 10.82
C SER A 78 -4.47 -6.93 11.65
N ALA A 79 -5.26 -7.95 11.32
CA ALA A 79 -5.15 -9.29 11.91
C ALA A 79 -3.74 -9.90 11.76
N CYS A 80 -3.04 -9.58 10.68
CA CYS A 80 -1.66 -9.99 10.44
C CYS A 80 -0.63 -9.31 11.37
N ARG A 81 -1.10 -8.40 12.23
CA ARG A 81 -0.33 -7.72 13.28
C ARG A 81 -1.07 -7.77 14.63
N GLY A 82 -1.98 -8.73 14.82
CA GLY A 82 -2.68 -8.97 16.08
C GLY A 82 -3.98 -8.20 16.30
N GLY A 83 -4.48 -7.44 15.31
CA GLY A 83 -5.79 -6.77 15.37
C GLY A 83 -6.94 -7.61 14.82
N GLN A 84 -8.04 -6.95 14.47
CA GLN A 84 -9.25 -7.60 13.94
C GLN A 84 -9.58 -7.26 12.48
N ALA A 85 -8.86 -6.33 11.85
CA ALA A 85 -9.13 -5.95 10.47
C ALA A 85 -8.54 -6.95 9.46
N VAL A 86 -9.38 -7.42 8.55
CA VAL A 86 -9.06 -8.31 7.42
C VAL A 86 -9.56 -7.74 6.10
N SER A 87 -9.09 -8.30 4.99
CA SER A 87 -9.69 -8.08 3.68
C SER A 87 -11.14 -8.60 3.64
N CYS A 88 -12.07 -7.78 3.15
CA CYS A 88 -13.46 -8.20 2.98
C CYS A 88 -13.61 -9.24 1.87
N THR A 89 -14.49 -10.22 2.06
CA THR A 89 -14.73 -11.30 1.07
C THR A 89 -15.33 -10.80 -0.24
N ASN A 90 -16.02 -9.65 -0.23
CA ASN A 90 -16.54 -9.01 -1.45
C ASN A 90 -15.45 -8.32 -2.31
N ASN A 91 -14.20 -8.29 -1.85
CA ASN A 91 -13.05 -7.90 -2.69
C ASN A 91 -12.57 -9.04 -3.61
N ALA A 92 -13.21 -10.21 -3.54
CA ALA A 92 -12.90 -11.33 -4.43
C ALA A 92 -13.31 -11.01 -5.89
N PRO A 93 -12.53 -11.50 -6.87
CA PRO A 93 -12.87 -11.35 -8.28
C PRO A 93 -14.15 -12.12 -8.62
N ARG A 94 -14.85 -11.64 -9.64
CA ARG A 94 -16.11 -12.20 -10.12
C ARG A 94 -16.24 -11.94 -11.62
N ALA A 95 -16.57 -12.99 -12.37
CA ALA A 95 -16.78 -12.88 -13.80
C ALA A 95 -18.07 -12.11 -14.09
N TYR A 96 -18.02 -11.17 -15.01
CA TYR A 96 -19.19 -10.51 -15.56
C TYR A 96 -19.70 -11.27 -16.80
N ASN A 97 -18.78 -11.72 -17.65
CA ASN A 97 -19.02 -12.62 -18.78
C ASN A 97 -17.74 -13.44 -19.10
N SER A 98 -17.74 -14.20 -20.21
CA SER A 98 -16.60 -15.07 -20.57
C SER A 98 -15.32 -14.32 -20.98
N ASN A 99 -15.40 -13.02 -21.21
CA ASN A 99 -14.28 -12.17 -21.65
C ASN A 99 -13.99 -11.00 -20.68
N LEU A 100 -14.69 -10.91 -19.54
CA LEU A 100 -14.51 -9.89 -18.48
C LEU A 100 -15.03 -10.38 -17.13
#